data_AF-A0A924IXG6-F1
#
_entry.id   AF-A0A924IXG6-F1
#
_cell.length_a   1.000
_cell.length_b   1.000
_cell.length_c   1.000
_cell.angle_alpha   90.00
_cell.angle_beta   90.00
_cell.angle_gamma   90.00
#
_symmetry.space_group_name_H-M   'P 1'
#
loop_
_entity.id
_entity.type
_entity.pdbx_description
1 polymer ?
#
loop_
_entity_poly.entity_id
_entity_poly.type
_entity_poly.pdbx_seq_one_letter_code
_entity_poly.pdbx_strand_id
1 'polypeptide(L)'
;MKSKQNIYKFTKILLASSALLLIGSCQRDISELQPAKNPTNGDIFIDGFSPDLIYAAFGGSVPTAFQVDKSVTYNNSAASMSFAVPDFNDPNGSYAGGAFFTSTPRDLSDYTTLSFWIKATQPANIDVLGFGTDLGANKYQVSVNGLPVNTNWQKVYIPIPDAAKLTAERGMFYVSEGPENGRGYTFWIDDLKFENLGTIGSAQASIFKGQDKVTNSFTGVTNKVDDIATIFNLPNGVNETVNVSPSYFTFNSSAPAVATVSEAGIITTAGTGTAKITANLGKNLAKGSLTITSAGEFLSAPTPTQNASNVISIFSDKYTNVPVDYYNGYYAPYQTTQSADFAVNNDHVLNYTSFNFVGIQYSKPTIDATSMATFHMDIYLPQALKAGANFTIQLIDWGADGVYGGTDDSSASKTFTAPTLTGQKWVSFDIPFSALGGLRSKSHLGQIILSGTNIDNFYADNIFLYK
;
A
#
# COMPACT_ATOMS: atom_id res chain seq x y z
N MET A 1 9.55 -14.27 93.24
CA MET A 1 10.54 -13.68 92.30
C MET A 1 11.14 -14.73 91.33
N LYS A 2 10.30 -15.60 90.71
CA LYS A 2 10.76 -16.65 89.75
C LYS A 2 9.98 -16.70 88.42
N SER A 3 8.87 -15.98 88.24
CA SER A 3 8.07 -16.06 86.99
C SER A 3 8.49 -15.07 85.90
N LYS A 4 9.14 -13.94 86.25
CA LYS A 4 9.58 -12.96 85.24
C LYS A 4 10.81 -13.39 84.43
N GLN A 5 11.70 -14.23 84.98
CA GLN A 5 12.91 -14.69 84.25
C GLN A 5 12.64 -15.72 83.15
N ASN A 6 11.55 -16.49 83.24
CA ASN A 6 11.21 -17.51 82.24
C ASN A 6 10.56 -16.91 80.98
N ILE A 7 9.80 -15.82 81.12
CA ILE A 7 9.17 -15.13 79.98
C ILE A 7 10.25 -14.48 79.10
N TYR A 8 11.25 -13.79 79.68
CA TYR A 8 12.35 -13.20 78.91
C TYR A 8 13.27 -14.23 78.22
N LYS A 9 13.37 -15.47 78.74
CA LYS A 9 14.12 -16.55 78.06
C LYS A 9 13.33 -17.13 76.88
N PHE A 10 12.02 -17.31 77.04
CA PHE A 10 11.15 -17.80 75.96
C PHE A 10 11.04 -16.79 74.81
N THR A 11 10.92 -15.50 75.10
CA THR A 11 10.86 -14.45 74.05
C THR A 11 12.17 -14.31 73.29
N LYS A 12 13.34 -14.51 73.94
CA LYS A 12 14.63 -14.50 73.27
C LYS A 12 14.88 -15.75 72.41
N ILE A 13 14.39 -16.91 72.82
CA ILE A 13 14.44 -18.14 72.01
C ILE A 13 13.52 -18.01 70.80
N LEU A 14 12.30 -17.48 70.97
CA LEU A 14 11.36 -17.28 69.85
C LEU A 14 11.87 -16.23 68.85
N LEU A 15 12.49 -15.13 69.30
CA LEU A 15 13.14 -14.16 68.41
C LEU A 15 14.39 -14.73 67.73
N ALA A 16 15.19 -15.57 68.41
CA ALA A 16 16.34 -16.23 67.80
C ALA A 16 15.92 -17.30 66.77
N SER A 17 14.82 -18.00 67.01
CA SER A 17 14.24 -18.99 66.07
C SER A 17 13.57 -18.32 64.87
N SER A 18 12.89 -17.18 65.05
CA SER A 18 12.37 -16.38 63.93
C SER A 18 13.49 -15.68 63.14
N ALA A 19 14.60 -15.31 63.79
CA ALA A 19 15.78 -14.81 63.09
C ALA A 19 16.47 -15.93 62.28
N LEU A 20 16.54 -17.17 62.79
CA LEU A 20 17.10 -18.31 62.04
C LEU A 20 16.24 -18.75 60.84
N LEU A 21 14.92 -18.60 60.91
CA LEU A 21 14.00 -18.93 59.80
C LEU A 21 14.04 -17.90 58.66
N LEU A 22 14.53 -16.68 58.90
CA LEU A 22 14.72 -15.66 57.86
C LEU A 22 16.05 -15.80 57.08
N ILE A 23 17.00 -16.58 57.59
CA ILE A 23 18.30 -16.85 56.94
C ILE A 23 18.30 -18.19 56.17
N GLY A 24 17.24 -18.99 56.31
CA GLY A 24 17.03 -20.26 55.60
C GLY A 24 16.13 -20.15 54.37
N SER A 25 15.74 -18.93 53.95
CA SER A 25 15.17 -18.74 52.63
C SER A 25 16.32 -18.85 51.64
N CYS A 26 16.50 -20.03 51.04
CA CYS A 26 17.27 -20.15 49.80
C CYS A 26 16.65 -19.16 48.81
N GLN A 27 17.23 -17.97 48.71
CA GLN A 27 16.97 -17.06 47.61
C GLN A 27 17.40 -17.86 46.38
N ARG A 28 16.43 -18.42 45.65
CA ARG A 28 16.73 -19.18 44.42
C ARG A 28 17.57 -18.26 43.56
N ASP A 29 18.76 -18.73 43.19
CA ASP A 29 19.63 -17.98 42.33
C ASP A 29 18.95 -17.86 40.96
N ILE A 30 18.37 -16.69 40.70
CA ILE A 30 17.68 -16.40 39.45
C ILE A 30 18.65 -16.18 38.30
N SER A 31 19.97 -16.17 38.56
CA SER A 31 21.00 -16.08 37.53
C SER A 31 21.10 -17.33 36.65
N GLU A 32 20.54 -18.46 37.10
CA GLU A 32 20.43 -19.71 36.33
C GLU A 32 19.11 -19.85 35.56
N LEU A 33 18.16 -18.92 35.70
CA LEU A 33 16.90 -18.96 34.97
C LEU A 33 17.14 -18.61 33.50
N GLN A 34 17.18 -19.64 32.66
CA GLN A 34 17.12 -19.47 31.21
C GLN A 34 15.74 -18.89 30.84
N PRO A 35 15.67 -17.93 29.89
CA PRO A 35 14.40 -17.49 29.35
C PRO A 35 13.57 -18.69 28.88
N ALA A 36 12.27 -18.68 29.17
CA ALA A 36 11.36 -19.69 28.64
C ALA A 36 11.46 -19.69 27.11
N LYS A 37 11.78 -20.84 26.52
CA LYS A 37 11.86 -21.00 25.07
C LYS A 37 10.47 -21.36 24.53
N ASN A 38 10.14 -20.82 23.37
CA ASN A 38 8.93 -21.23 22.67
C ASN A 38 9.05 -22.71 22.26
N PRO A 39 7.94 -23.49 22.26
CA PRO A 39 7.96 -24.86 21.76
C PRO A 39 8.41 -24.92 20.30
N THR A 40 9.20 -25.93 19.95
CA THR A 40 9.73 -26.12 18.59
C THR A 40 8.87 -27.07 17.74
N ASN A 41 7.66 -27.41 18.18
CA ASN A 41 6.83 -28.41 17.52
C ASN A 41 6.39 -27.98 16.09
N GLY A 42 6.88 -28.67 15.07
CA GLY A 42 6.52 -28.43 13.68
C GLY A 42 5.19 -29.07 13.26
N ASP A 43 4.65 -30.01 14.04
CA ASP A 43 3.44 -30.74 13.68
C ASP A 43 2.20 -29.85 13.78
N ILE A 44 1.33 -29.89 12.76
CA ILE A 44 0.07 -29.16 12.75
C ILE A 44 -1.09 -30.15 12.77
N PHE A 45 -1.13 -31.05 11.78
CA PHE A 45 -2.11 -32.12 11.67
C PHE A 45 -1.42 -33.43 11.28
N ILE A 46 -1.26 -34.32 12.26
CA ILE A 46 -0.76 -35.70 12.08
C ILE A 46 -1.82 -36.61 12.68
N ASP A 47 -2.78 -37.06 11.86
CA ASP A 47 -3.97 -37.82 12.28
C ASP A 47 -4.90 -37.10 13.29
N GLY A 48 -4.63 -35.83 13.56
CA GLY A 48 -5.33 -35.03 14.55
C GLY A 48 -4.61 -33.71 14.81
N PHE A 49 -5.28 -32.81 15.53
CA PHE A 49 -4.71 -31.51 15.87
C PHE A 49 -3.53 -31.64 16.81
N SER A 50 -2.44 -30.96 16.45
CA SER A 50 -1.36 -30.68 17.39
C SER A 50 -1.89 -29.94 18.63
N PRO A 51 -1.22 -30.08 19.79
CA PRO A 51 -1.63 -29.37 21.00
C PRO A 51 -1.75 -27.87 20.76
N ASP A 52 -2.77 -27.26 21.36
CA ASP A 52 -3.02 -25.82 21.34
C ASP A 52 -3.37 -25.23 19.96
N LEU A 53 -3.64 -26.08 18.96
CA LEU A 53 -4.10 -25.63 17.64
C LEU A 53 -5.57 -25.21 17.70
N ILE A 54 -5.84 -24.03 17.12
CA ILE A 54 -7.15 -23.40 17.04
C ILE A 54 -7.47 -23.20 15.56
N TYR A 55 -8.71 -23.50 15.16
CA TYR A 55 -9.25 -23.16 13.85
C TYR A 55 -10.23 -21.99 13.97
N ALA A 56 -10.12 -21.03 13.04
CA ALA A 56 -11.11 -19.97 12.87
C ALA A 56 -11.43 -19.78 11.39
N ALA A 57 -12.72 -19.85 11.06
CA ALA A 57 -13.22 -19.53 9.71
C ALA A 57 -13.05 -18.03 9.41
N PHE A 58 -12.71 -17.71 8.16
CA PHE A 58 -12.63 -16.33 7.69
C PHE A 58 -14.01 -15.73 7.41
N GLY A 59 -14.10 -14.39 7.40
CA GLY A 59 -15.34 -13.70 7.05
C GLY A 59 -15.79 -14.05 5.63
N GLY A 60 -17.04 -14.48 5.48
CA GLY A 60 -17.63 -14.86 4.19
C GLY A 60 -17.31 -16.28 3.71
N SER A 61 -16.47 -17.04 4.44
CA SER A 61 -16.32 -18.48 4.18
C SER A 61 -17.46 -19.28 4.79
N VAL A 62 -17.71 -20.48 4.28
CA VAL A 62 -18.67 -21.41 4.86
C VAL A 62 -18.09 -21.94 6.19
N PRO A 63 -18.71 -21.66 7.36
CA PRO A 63 -18.11 -22.00 8.66
C PRO A 63 -17.91 -23.50 8.89
N THR A 64 -18.68 -24.34 8.19
CA THR A 64 -18.62 -25.81 8.26
C THR A 64 -17.83 -26.45 7.12
N ALA A 65 -17.15 -25.66 6.29
CA ALA A 65 -16.40 -26.18 5.15
C ALA A 65 -15.27 -27.11 5.60
N PHE A 66 -14.60 -26.79 6.71
CA PHE A 66 -13.54 -27.62 7.26
C PHE A 66 -14.09 -28.73 8.17
N GLN A 67 -13.64 -29.96 7.96
CA GLN A 67 -13.93 -31.12 8.81
C GLN A 67 -12.71 -32.04 8.93
N VAL A 68 -12.73 -32.92 9.94
CA VAL A 68 -11.79 -34.04 10.05
C VAL A 68 -12.44 -35.28 9.44
N ASP A 69 -11.80 -35.86 8.43
CA ASP A 69 -12.28 -37.05 7.71
C ASP A 69 -11.44 -38.27 8.10
N LYS A 70 -12.08 -39.43 8.29
CA LYS A 70 -11.42 -40.71 8.65
C LYS A 70 -11.49 -41.75 7.54
N SER A 71 -12.09 -41.38 6.40
CA SER A 71 -12.37 -42.28 5.28
C SER A 71 -11.43 -42.05 4.09
N VAL A 72 -11.12 -40.79 3.79
CA VAL A 72 -10.19 -40.41 2.72
C VAL A 72 -8.89 -39.91 3.35
N THR A 73 -7.90 -40.78 3.44
CA THR A 73 -6.63 -40.47 4.10
C THR A 73 -5.44 -40.82 3.22
N TYR A 74 -4.28 -40.24 3.52
CA TYR A 74 -3.03 -40.56 2.84
C TYR A 74 -2.40 -41.78 3.51
N ASN A 75 -1.92 -42.75 2.72
CA ASN A 75 -1.12 -43.88 3.19
C ASN A 75 -1.74 -44.69 4.37
N ASN A 76 -3.07 -44.82 4.40
CA ASN A 76 -3.81 -45.48 5.48
C ASN A 76 -3.59 -44.84 6.87
N SER A 77 -3.32 -43.53 6.92
CA SER A 77 -3.36 -42.75 8.15
C SER A 77 -4.79 -42.76 8.74
N ALA A 78 -4.92 -42.40 10.01
CA ALA A 78 -6.17 -42.48 10.76
C ALA A 78 -7.15 -41.34 10.46
N ALA A 79 -6.66 -40.16 10.06
CA ALA A 79 -7.50 -39.03 9.69
C ALA A 79 -6.80 -38.05 8.75
N SER A 80 -7.58 -37.25 8.02
CA SER A 80 -7.13 -36.12 7.21
C SER A 80 -8.00 -34.89 7.46
N MET A 81 -7.52 -33.73 7.00
CA MET A 81 -8.27 -32.48 6.96
C MET A 81 -9.08 -32.42 5.65
N SER A 82 -10.39 -32.28 5.72
CA SER A 82 -11.28 -32.15 4.55
C SER A 82 -11.83 -30.73 4.45
N PHE A 83 -11.90 -30.20 3.23
CA PHE A 83 -12.43 -28.87 2.94
C PHE A 83 -13.47 -28.98 1.83
N ALA A 84 -14.74 -28.76 2.19
CA ALA A 84 -15.87 -28.71 1.27
C ALA A 84 -16.03 -27.29 0.73
N VAL A 85 -15.55 -27.08 -0.50
CA VAL A 85 -15.69 -25.84 -1.26
C VAL A 85 -17.15 -25.73 -1.73
N PRO A 86 -17.85 -24.62 -1.43
CA PRO A 86 -19.26 -24.46 -1.81
C PRO A 86 -19.44 -24.18 -3.30
N ASP A 87 -20.64 -24.39 -3.82
CA ASP A 87 -21.06 -23.86 -5.13
C ASP A 87 -21.08 -22.32 -5.12
N PHE A 88 -21.00 -21.71 -6.31
CA PHE A 88 -21.19 -20.26 -6.43
C PHE A 88 -22.59 -19.86 -5.94
N ASN A 89 -22.66 -18.77 -5.15
CA ASN A 89 -23.86 -18.28 -4.46
C ASN A 89 -24.43 -19.21 -3.37
N ASP A 90 -23.63 -20.10 -2.77
CA ASP A 90 -24.07 -20.80 -1.56
C ASP A 90 -24.44 -19.78 -0.46
N PRO A 91 -25.64 -19.90 0.15
CA PRO A 91 -26.13 -18.93 1.12
C PRO A 91 -25.30 -18.89 2.42
N ASN A 92 -24.47 -19.91 2.68
CA ASN A 92 -23.67 -20.03 3.90
C ASN A 92 -22.28 -19.42 3.77
N GLY A 93 -21.85 -19.02 2.56
CA GLY A 93 -20.53 -18.46 2.29
C GLY A 93 -20.06 -18.77 0.87
N SER A 94 -19.14 -17.97 0.33
CA SER A 94 -18.73 -18.09 -1.08
C SER A 94 -17.49 -18.94 -1.31
N TYR A 95 -16.85 -19.44 -0.26
CA TYR A 95 -15.59 -20.17 -0.31
C TYR A 95 -15.35 -21.03 0.95
N ALA A 96 -14.45 -21.99 0.87
CA ALA A 96 -13.90 -22.70 2.03
C ALA A 96 -12.65 -21.95 2.51
N GLY A 97 -12.62 -21.49 3.77
CA GLY A 97 -11.45 -20.75 4.23
C GLY A 97 -11.38 -20.48 5.71
N GLY A 98 -10.16 -20.40 6.23
CA GLY A 98 -9.86 -20.13 7.62
C GLY A 98 -8.38 -20.28 7.95
N ALA A 99 -8.03 -19.92 9.18
CA ALA A 99 -6.69 -20.02 9.73
C ALA A 99 -6.62 -21.05 10.86
N PHE A 100 -5.53 -21.81 10.86
CA PHE A 100 -5.08 -22.69 11.93
C PHE A 100 -3.90 -22.02 12.62
N PHE A 101 -4.04 -21.69 13.89
CA PHE A 101 -3.04 -20.97 14.65
C PHE A 101 -2.99 -21.45 16.10
N THR A 102 -1.93 -21.13 16.82
CA THR A 102 -1.75 -21.54 18.22
C THR A 102 -1.94 -20.39 19.19
N SER A 103 -2.39 -20.68 20.42
CA SER A 103 -2.44 -19.66 21.46
C SER A 103 -1.03 -19.32 21.97
N THR A 104 -0.15 -20.33 22.05
CA THR A 104 1.26 -20.20 22.40
C THR A 104 2.11 -20.15 21.12
N PRO A 105 2.98 -19.13 20.94
CA PRO A 105 3.86 -19.05 19.78
C PRO A 105 4.88 -20.20 19.77
N ARG A 106 5.27 -20.63 18.56
CA ARG A 106 6.28 -21.68 18.34
C ARG A 106 7.55 -21.08 17.76
N ASP A 107 8.70 -21.66 18.13
CA ASP A 107 9.96 -21.40 17.46
C ASP A 107 10.10 -22.35 16.28
N LEU A 108 9.95 -21.79 15.08
CA LEU A 108 10.05 -22.52 13.82
C LEU A 108 11.38 -22.27 13.09
N SER A 109 12.37 -21.66 13.77
CA SER A 109 13.60 -21.21 13.12
C SER A 109 14.52 -22.31 12.60
N ASP A 110 14.33 -23.55 13.07
CA ASP A 110 15.07 -24.74 12.62
C ASP A 110 14.43 -25.45 11.41
N TYR A 111 13.25 -25.01 10.94
CA TYR A 111 12.56 -25.59 9.78
C TYR A 111 12.89 -24.85 8.48
N THR A 112 12.66 -25.51 7.34
CA THR A 112 12.88 -24.92 6.01
C THR A 112 11.64 -24.87 5.14
N THR A 113 10.60 -25.64 5.46
CA THR A 113 9.37 -25.70 4.67
C THR A 113 8.18 -26.10 5.53
N LEU A 114 7.00 -25.63 5.20
CA LEU A 114 5.76 -26.32 5.49
C LEU A 114 5.56 -27.40 4.42
N SER A 115 5.06 -28.58 4.77
CA SER A 115 4.73 -29.62 3.79
C SER A 115 3.53 -30.45 4.22
N PHE A 116 2.89 -31.07 3.24
CA PHE A 116 1.72 -31.91 3.42
C PHE A 116 1.42 -32.71 2.14
N TRP A 117 0.56 -33.72 2.26
CA TRP A 117 -0.07 -34.38 1.13
C TRP A 117 -1.41 -33.74 0.82
N ILE A 118 -1.75 -33.59 -0.45
CA ILE A 118 -3.04 -33.05 -0.89
C ILE A 118 -3.65 -33.87 -2.03
N LYS A 119 -4.99 -33.97 -2.06
CA LYS A 119 -5.78 -34.44 -3.21
C LYS A 119 -7.14 -33.77 -3.25
N ALA A 120 -7.84 -33.85 -4.37
CA ALA A 120 -9.19 -33.31 -4.57
C ALA A 120 -10.14 -34.33 -5.21
N THR A 121 -11.45 -34.05 -5.22
CA THR A 121 -12.46 -34.86 -5.93
C THR A 121 -12.37 -34.69 -7.45
N GLN A 122 -11.75 -33.62 -7.92
CA GLN A 122 -11.58 -33.27 -9.33
C GLN A 122 -10.28 -32.47 -9.54
N PRO A 123 -9.78 -32.33 -10.78
CA PRO A 123 -8.77 -31.33 -11.10
C PRO A 123 -9.25 -29.91 -10.76
N ALA A 124 -8.44 -29.15 -10.04
CA ALA A 124 -8.72 -27.78 -9.60
C ALA A 124 -7.40 -27.01 -9.37
N ASN A 125 -7.47 -25.68 -9.25
CA ASN A 125 -6.35 -24.85 -8.84
C ASN A 125 -6.71 -24.14 -7.54
N ILE A 126 -6.15 -24.61 -6.43
CA ILE A 126 -6.47 -24.02 -5.13
C ILE A 126 -5.94 -22.59 -5.06
N ASP A 127 -6.84 -21.63 -4.87
CA ASP A 127 -6.62 -20.19 -4.86
C ASP A 127 -5.46 -19.79 -3.95
N VAL A 128 -5.53 -20.14 -2.66
CA VAL A 128 -4.50 -19.76 -1.67
C VAL A 128 -4.31 -20.83 -0.59
N LEU A 129 -3.06 -21.26 -0.40
CA LEU A 129 -2.59 -22.04 0.76
C LEU A 129 -1.33 -21.39 1.35
N GLY A 130 -1.20 -21.39 2.68
CA GLY A 130 -0.04 -20.75 3.30
C GLY A 130 0.06 -20.89 4.81
N PHE A 131 0.97 -20.13 5.42
CA PHE A 131 1.14 -20.01 6.87
C PHE A 131 1.41 -18.55 7.28
N GLY A 132 1.51 -18.28 8.58
CA GLY A 132 1.78 -16.95 9.13
C GLY A 132 0.55 -16.05 9.30
N THR A 133 -0.65 -16.65 9.26
CA THR A 133 -1.92 -15.97 9.57
C THR A 133 -2.44 -16.43 10.94
N ASP A 134 -2.60 -15.51 11.89
CA ASP A 134 -3.03 -15.77 13.27
C ASP A 134 -4.19 -14.86 13.73
N LEU A 135 -4.87 -14.21 12.77
CA LEU A 135 -5.90 -13.17 12.98
C LEU A 135 -5.39 -11.89 13.66
N GLY A 136 -4.07 -11.78 13.86
CA GLY A 136 -3.41 -10.59 14.35
C GLY A 136 -2.73 -9.81 13.23
N ALA A 137 -1.46 -9.46 13.45
CA ALA A 137 -0.69 -8.66 12.50
C ALA A 137 -0.25 -9.46 11.25
N ASN A 138 -0.29 -10.80 11.29
CA ASN A 138 0.13 -11.69 10.20
C ASN A 138 1.51 -11.34 9.62
N LYS A 139 2.46 -11.01 10.51
CA LYS A 139 3.74 -10.38 10.17
C LYS A 139 4.55 -11.20 9.15
N TYR A 140 4.53 -12.52 9.28
CA TYR A 140 5.32 -13.45 8.47
C TYR A 140 4.45 -14.33 7.57
N GLN A 141 3.39 -13.75 6.99
CA GLN A 141 2.54 -14.46 6.04
C GLN A 141 3.32 -14.91 4.79
N VAL A 142 3.08 -16.15 4.37
CA VAL A 142 3.57 -16.77 3.14
C VAL A 142 2.43 -17.52 2.46
N SER A 143 2.36 -17.51 1.13
CA SER A 143 1.43 -18.36 0.37
C SER A 143 1.97 -18.84 -0.97
N VAL A 144 1.40 -19.96 -1.41
CA VAL A 144 1.31 -20.35 -2.82
C VAL A 144 -0.10 -20.01 -3.31
N ASN A 145 -0.20 -19.61 -4.58
CA ASN A 145 -1.48 -19.28 -5.21
C ASN A 145 -1.74 -20.15 -6.44
N GLY A 146 -2.99 -20.55 -6.64
CA GLY A 146 -3.39 -21.36 -7.80
C GLY A 146 -2.71 -22.72 -7.84
N LEU A 147 -2.57 -23.39 -6.69
CA LEU A 147 -1.89 -24.69 -6.59
C LEU A 147 -2.69 -25.76 -7.36
N PRO A 148 -2.15 -26.36 -8.43
CA PRO A 148 -2.86 -27.39 -9.17
C PRO A 148 -2.98 -28.67 -8.34
N VAL A 149 -4.22 -29.16 -8.21
CA VAL A 149 -4.56 -30.42 -7.54
C VAL A 149 -5.39 -31.31 -8.44
N ASN A 150 -5.41 -32.62 -8.14
CA ASN A 150 -6.23 -33.59 -8.83
C ASN A 150 -6.62 -34.75 -7.90
N THR A 151 -7.15 -35.83 -8.46
CA THR A 151 -7.65 -36.98 -7.71
C THR A 151 -6.59 -37.84 -7.02
N ASN A 152 -5.32 -37.65 -7.35
CA ASN A 152 -4.18 -38.35 -6.75
C ASN A 152 -3.59 -37.54 -5.59
N TRP A 153 -3.12 -38.25 -4.57
CA TRP A 153 -2.31 -37.65 -3.52
C TRP A 153 -0.97 -37.17 -4.09
N GLN A 154 -0.61 -35.93 -3.80
CA GLN A 154 0.69 -35.35 -4.14
C GLN A 154 1.26 -34.59 -2.95
N LYS A 155 2.58 -34.57 -2.82
CA LYS A 155 3.26 -33.83 -1.75
C LYS A 155 3.49 -32.38 -2.18
N VAL A 156 3.14 -31.46 -1.29
CA VAL A 156 3.28 -30.01 -1.46
C VAL A 156 4.35 -29.49 -0.52
N TYR A 157 5.08 -28.47 -0.96
CA TYR A 157 6.10 -27.77 -0.18
C TYR A 157 5.83 -26.27 -0.27
N ILE A 158 5.73 -25.60 0.88
CA ILE A 158 5.67 -24.14 0.97
C ILE A 158 6.92 -23.70 1.75
N PRO A 159 8.00 -23.30 1.05
CA PRO A 159 9.27 -22.93 1.67
C PRO A 159 9.15 -21.74 2.62
N ILE A 160 9.96 -21.73 3.67
CA ILE A 160 10.07 -20.60 4.59
C ILE A 160 11.13 -19.63 4.05
N PRO A 161 10.79 -18.34 3.79
CA PRO A 161 11.72 -17.40 3.16
C PRO A 161 13.00 -17.14 3.95
N ASP A 162 12.84 -16.91 5.25
CA ASP A 162 13.93 -16.76 6.20
C ASP A 162 13.47 -17.29 7.56
N ALA A 163 13.79 -18.56 7.84
CA ALA A 163 13.33 -19.24 9.05
C ALA A 163 13.84 -18.59 10.33
N ALA A 164 15.00 -17.92 10.30
CA ALA A 164 15.57 -17.22 11.46
C ALA A 164 14.64 -16.12 12.02
N LYS A 165 13.64 -15.68 11.25
CA LYS A 165 12.62 -14.71 11.69
C LYS A 165 11.45 -15.33 12.46
N LEU A 166 11.25 -16.64 12.36
CA LEU A 166 10.10 -17.35 12.94
C LEU A 166 10.39 -17.90 14.34
N THR A 167 10.91 -17.08 15.25
CA THR A 167 11.23 -17.52 16.63
C THR A 167 10.02 -17.55 17.56
N ALA A 168 8.90 -16.96 17.14
CA ALA A 168 7.66 -16.85 17.91
C ALA A 168 6.42 -16.77 16.99
N GLU A 169 6.27 -17.73 16.07
CA GLU A 169 5.18 -17.75 15.08
C GLU A 169 3.93 -18.45 15.63
N ARG A 170 2.74 -17.93 15.31
CA ARG A 170 1.45 -18.49 15.75
C ARG A 170 0.62 -19.02 14.60
N GLY A 171 0.72 -18.42 13.42
CA GLY A 171 -0.03 -18.80 12.23
C GLY A 171 0.56 -20.04 11.59
N MET A 172 -0.05 -21.20 11.83
CA MET A 172 0.51 -22.49 11.42
C MET A 172 0.11 -22.86 9.99
N PHE A 173 -1.14 -22.61 9.62
CA PHE A 173 -1.64 -22.87 8.27
C PHE A 173 -2.89 -22.04 7.98
N TYR A 174 -3.13 -21.67 6.73
CA TYR A 174 -4.41 -21.10 6.31
C TYR A 174 -4.73 -21.49 4.88
N VAL A 175 -6.03 -21.43 4.58
CA VAL A 175 -6.59 -21.76 3.28
C VAL A 175 -7.70 -20.78 2.94
N SER A 176 -7.83 -20.47 1.65
CA SER A 176 -8.97 -19.77 1.07
C SER A 176 -9.18 -20.31 -0.32
N GLU A 177 -10.31 -20.96 -0.57
CA GLU A 177 -10.62 -21.64 -1.83
C GLU A 177 -12.06 -21.44 -2.28
N GLY A 178 -12.24 -20.86 -3.47
CA GLY A 178 -13.53 -20.70 -4.14
C GLY A 178 -13.89 -21.85 -5.10
N PRO A 179 -15.13 -21.89 -5.60
CA PRO A 179 -15.56 -22.90 -6.57
C PRO A 179 -14.90 -22.78 -7.94
N GLU A 180 -14.69 -23.92 -8.58
CA GLU A 180 -14.19 -24.00 -9.96
C GLU A 180 -15.33 -23.93 -10.96
N ASN A 181 -15.30 -22.95 -11.87
CA ASN A 181 -16.40 -22.69 -12.82
C ASN A 181 -17.79 -22.60 -12.14
N GLY A 182 -17.79 -22.06 -10.92
CA GLY A 182 -18.98 -21.92 -10.09
C GLY A 182 -19.49 -23.22 -9.44
N ARG A 183 -18.71 -24.31 -9.51
CA ARG A 183 -19.01 -25.60 -8.86
C ARG A 183 -18.04 -25.90 -7.73
N GLY A 184 -18.62 -26.21 -6.58
CA GLY A 184 -17.94 -26.67 -5.39
C GLY A 184 -17.35 -28.06 -5.57
N TYR A 185 -16.40 -28.39 -4.72
CA TYR A 185 -15.70 -29.66 -4.70
C TYR A 185 -15.10 -29.91 -3.32
N THR A 186 -14.44 -31.04 -3.12
CA THR A 186 -13.76 -31.32 -1.85
C THR A 186 -12.30 -31.62 -2.09
N PHE A 187 -11.44 -31.08 -1.24
CA PHE A 187 -10.04 -31.47 -1.17
C PHE A 187 -9.66 -31.87 0.25
N TRP A 188 -8.61 -32.68 0.32
CA TRP A 188 -8.09 -33.23 1.57
C TRP A 188 -6.61 -32.91 1.70
N ILE A 189 -6.20 -32.60 2.92
CA ILE A 189 -4.81 -32.37 3.33
C ILE A 189 -4.46 -33.36 4.44
N ASP A 190 -3.28 -33.96 4.36
CA ASP A 190 -2.80 -34.93 5.33
C ASP A 190 -1.29 -34.78 5.60
N ASP A 191 -0.81 -35.29 6.73
CA ASP A 191 0.57 -35.11 7.24
C ASP A 191 1.07 -33.65 7.18
N LEU A 192 0.28 -32.70 7.70
CA LEU A 192 0.60 -31.27 7.65
C LEU A 192 1.56 -30.88 8.77
N LYS A 193 2.78 -30.47 8.40
CA LYS A 193 3.85 -30.12 9.33
C LYS A 193 4.95 -29.26 8.71
N PHE A 194 5.65 -28.52 9.56
CA PHE A 194 6.93 -27.92 9.22
C PHE A 194 8.03 -29.00 9.24
N GLU A 195 8.87 -29.02 8.21
CA GLU A 195 9.97 -29.96 8.04
C GLU A 195 11.28 -29.22 7.74
N ASN A 196 12.40 -29.83 8.13
CA ASN A 196 13.72 -29.44 7.66
C ASN A 196 14.23 -30.50 6.66
N LEU A 197 14.04 -30.23 5.37
CA LEU A 197 14.31 -31.22 4.33
C LEU A 197 15.75 -31.19 3.79
N GLY A 198 16.53 -30.14 4.07
CA GLY A 198 17.89 -29.95 3.55
C GLY A 198 18.02 -29.83 2.02
N THR A 199 16.97 -30.14 1.27
CA THR A 199 16.90 -30.15 -0.20
C THR A 199 16.12 -28.98 -0.78
N ILE A 200 15.66 -28.03 0.05
CA ILE A 200 15.08 -26.77 -0.42
C ILE A 200 16.23 -25.88 -0.92
N GLY A 201 16.21 -25.51 -2.20
CA GLY A 201 17.22 -24.65 -2.79
C GLY A 201 17.19 -23.23 -2.20
N SER A 202 18.30 -22.50 -2.33
CA SER A 202 18.38 -21.11 -1.87
C SER A 202 17.36 -20.21 -2.58
N ALA A 203 16.71 -19.34 -1.80
CA ALA A 203 15.74 -18.38 -2.30
C ALA A 203 16.35 -17.39 -3.30
N GLN A 204 15.68 -17.17 -4.42
CA GLN A 204 15.89 -15.99 -5.26
C GLN A 204 14.80 -14.97 -4.96
N ALA A 205 15.19 -13.82 -4.41
CA ALA A 205 14.24 -12.81 -3.98
C ALA A 205 14.15 -11.64 -4.97
N SER A 206 12.98 -11.02 -5.06
CA SER A 206 12.76 -9.82 -5.88
C SER A 206 11.76 -8.86 -5.24
N ILE A 207 11.92 -7.58 -5.54
CA ILE A 207 10.98 -6.49 -5.30
C ILE A 207 10.69 -5.81 -6.64
N PHE A 208 9.55 -5.15 -6.80
CA PHE A 208 9.19 -4.44 -8.05
C PHE A 208 9.27 -5.33 -9.31
N LYS A 209 8.90 -6.63 -9.21
CA LYS A 209 9.06 -7.65 -10.26
C LYS A 209 10.51 -7.82 -10.75
N GLY A 210 11.48 -7.52 -9.88
CA GLY A 210 12.91 -7.56 -10.19
C GLY A 210 13.41 -6.41 -11.07
N GLN A 211 12.62 -5.36 -11.27
CA GLN A 211 12.98 -4.20 -12.09
C GLN A 211 13.58 -3.06 -11.26
N ASP A 212 14.53 -2.35 -11.86
CA ASP A 212 15.02 -1.08 -11.32
C ASP A 212 14.12 0.05 -11.82
N LYS A 213 13.27 0.58 -10.93
CA LYS A 213 12.34 1.68 -11.19
C LYS A 213 12.98 3.02 -10.80
N VAL A 214 12.54 4.10 -11.46
CA VAL A 214 12.89 5.49 -11.11
C VAL A 214 11.59 6.29 -10.98
N THR A 215 11.48 7.10 -9.93
CA THR A 215 10.34 8.02 -9.76
C THR A 215 10.81 9.38 -9.28
N ASN A 216 10.14 10.42 -9.77
CA ASN A 216 10.24 11.74 -9.17
C ASN A 216 9.30 11.82 -7.95
N SER A 217 9.65 12.65 -6.98
CA SER A 217 8.91 12.77 -5.72
C SER A 217 9.10 14.14 -5.06
N PHE A 218 8.34 14.38 -4.00
CA PHE A 218 8.47 15.52 -3.09
C PHE A 218 8.44 15.04 -1.64
N THR A 219 8.98 15.84 -0.73
CA THR A 219 8.95 15.57 0.70
C THR A 219 7.51 15.30 1.16
N GLY A 220 7.33 14.22 1.94
CA GLY A 220 6.02 13.77 2.44
C GLY A 220 5.34 12.73 1.55
N VAL A 221 5.73 12.59 0.27
CA VAL A 221 5.17 11.57 -0.61
C VAL A 221 5.60 10.18 -0.17
N THR A 222 4.63 9.28 -0.08
CA THR A 222 4.84 7.86 0.25
C THR A 222 4.70 6.98 -0.98
N ASN A 223 5.53 5.93 -1.03
CA ASN A 223 5.46 4.84 -1.99
C ASN A 223 5.43 3.51 -1.21
N LYS A 224 5.07 2.41 -1.87
CA LYS A 224 5.13 1.07 -1.28
C LYS A 224 6.04 0.19 -2.13
N VAL A 225 6.84 -0.63 -1.47
CA VAL A 225 7.51 -1.75 -2.14
C VAL A 225 6.41 -2.73 -2.58
N ASP A 226 6.25 -2.86 -3.89
CA ASP A 226 5.28 -3.75 -4.52
C ASP A 226 5.96 -5.00 -5.09
N ASP A 227 5.13 -5.95 -5.53
CA ASP A 227 5.56 -7.13 -6.28
C ASP A 227 6.73 -7.89 -5.63
N ILE A 228 6.64 -8.10 -4.31
CA ILE A 228 7.61 -8.86 -3.53
C ILE A 228 7.36 -10.35 -3.76
N ALA A 229 8.38 -11.07 -4.22
CA ALA A 229 8.30 -12.50 -4.47
C ALA A 229 9.61 -13.20 -4.15
N THR A 230 9.53 -14.46 -3.77
CA THR A 230 10.68 -15.35 -3.62
C THR A 230 10.46 -16.63 -4.39
N ILE A 231 11.52 -17.11 -5.05
CA ILE A 231 11.50 -18.32 -5.86
C ILE A 231 12.43 -19.34 -5.22
N PHE A 232 11.93 -20.56 -5.06
CA PHE A 232 12.67 -21.69 -4.50
C PHE A 232 12.74 -22.83 -5.49
N ASN A 233 13.86 -23.55 -5.51
CA ASN A 233 13.90 -24.87 -6.13
C ASN A 233 13.44 -25.91 -5.11
N LEU A 234 12.39 -26.64 -5.43
CA LEU A 234 11.77 -27.64 -4.57
C LEU A 234 12.42 -29.03 -4.75
N PRO A 235 12.21 -29.98 -3.82
CA PRO A 235 12.82 -31.31 -3.88
C PRO A 235 12.40 -32.13 -5.11
N ASN A 236 11.27 -31.78 -5.73
CA ASN A 236 10.77 -32.37 -6.97
C ASN A 236 11.38 -31.74 -8.24
N GLY A 237 12.33 -30.80 -8.09
CA GLY A 237 13.00 -30.10 -9.18
C GLY A 237 12.22 -28.91 -9.77
N VAL A 238 11.01 -28.63 -9.28
CA VAL A 238 10.18 -27.50 -9.73
C VAL A 238 10.63 -26.21 -9.05
N ASN A 239 10.59 -25.10 -9.79
CA ASN A 239 10.75 -23.78 -9.21
C ASN A 239 9.38 -23.26 -8.75
N GLU A 240 9.22 -23.06 -7.45
CA GLU A 240 8.00 -22.55 -6.86
C GLU A 240 8.15 -21.07 -6.52
N THR A 241 7.17 -20.26 -6.90
CA THR A 241 7.11 -18.85 -6.49
C THR A 241 6.18 -18.75 -5.29
N VAL A 242 6.68 -18.24 -4.17
CA VAL A 242 5.86 -17.96 -2.99
C VAL A 242 5.69 -16.46 -2.80
N ASN A 243 4.45 -16.07 -2.48
CA ASN A 243 4.12 -14.73 -2.02
C ASN A 243 4.56 -14.59 -0.58
N VAL A 244 5.16 -13.45 -0.24
CA VAL A 244 5.79 -13.25 1.06
C VAL A 244 5.53 -11.85 1.60
N SER A 245 5.36 -11.77 2.92
CA SER A 245 5.29 -10.49 3.62
C SER A 245 6.60 -9.67 3.47
N PRO A 246 6.51 -8.32 3.36
CA PRO A 246 7.68 -7.43 3.41
C PRO A 246 8.58 -7.66 4.63
N SER A 247 8.03 -8.13 5.76
CA SER A 247 8.79 -8.34 7.00
C SER A 247 9.85 -9.45 6.89
N TYR A 248 9.83 -10.27 5.84
CA TYR A 248 10.94 -11.18 5.53
C TYR A 248 12.18 -10.46 4.99
N PHE A 249 12.04 -9.22 4.52
CA PHE A 249 13.14 -8.45 3.94
C PHE A 249 13.74 -7.45 4.93
N THR A 250 15.02 -7.16 4.72
CA THR A 250 15.69 -6.00 5.28
C THR A 250 15.80 -4.94 4.19
N PHE A 251 14.99 -3.90 4.29
CA PHE A 251 15.01 -2.78 3.36
C PHE A 251 16.12 -1.79 3.71
N ASN A 252 16.74 -1.22 2.68
CA ASN A 252 17.84 -0.27 2.84
C ASN A 252 17.62 0.95 1.95
N SER A 253 17.96 2.13 2.46
CA SER A 253 18.06 3.37 1.68
C SER A 253 19.51 3.80 1.55
N SER A 254 19.94 4.15 0.34
CA SER A 254 21.28 4.72 0.12
C SER A 254 21.43 6.13 0.72
N ALA A 255 20.32 6.83 0.97
CA ALA A 255 20.31 8.18 1.55
C ALA A 255 19.05 8.40 2.40
N PRO A 256 19.04 7.97 3.68
CA PRO A 256 17.87 8.09 4.58
C PRO A 256 17.35 9.52 4.76
N ALA A 257 18.20 10.54 4.63
CA ALA A 257 17.79 11.94 4.66
C ALA A 257 16.92 12.36 3.46
N VAL A 258 16.98 11.62 2.35
CA VAL A 258 16.19 11.85 1.13
C VAL A 258 14.96 10.95 1.10
N ALA A 259 15.11 9.66 1.41
CA ALA A 259 13.99 8.74 1.53
C ALA A 259 14.29 7.63 2.54
N THR A 260 13.30 7.30 3.38
CA THR A 260 13.35 6.17 4.32
C THR A 260 12.45 5.04 3.85
N VAL A 261 12.65 3.84 4.38
CA VAL A 261 11.80 2.67 4.12
C VAL A 261 11.58 1.91 5.43
N SER A 262 10.33 1.62 5.74
CA SER A 262 9.93 0.89 6.95
C SER A 262 9.97 -0.63 6.75
N GLU A 263 9.88 -1.39 7.84
CA GLU A 263 9.79 -2.86 7.80
C GLU A 263 8.55 -3.37 7.03
N ALA A 264 7.47 -2.57 6.99
CA ALA A 264 6.28 -2.88 6.21
C ALA A 264 6.44 -2.59 4.70
N GLY A 265 7.63 -2.15 4.27
CA GLY A 265 7.90 -1.77 2.87
C GLY A 265 7.29 -0.43 2.47
N ILE A 266 6.88 0.42 3.42
CA ILE A 266 6.44 1.80 3.12
C ILE A 266 7.67 2.69 3.00
N ILE A 267 7.80 3.35 1.86
CA ILE A 267 8.88 4.26 1.51
C ILE A 267 8.37 5.69 1.68
N THR A 268 9.08 6.52 2.42
CA THR A 268 8.70 7.92 2.66
C THR A 268 9.79 8.85 2.15
N THR A 269 9.44 9.78 1.27
CA THR A 269 10.35 10.82 0.82
C THR A 269 10.52 11.86 1.93
N ALA A 270 11.74 12.05 2.40
CA ALA A 270 12.08 12.86 3.58
C ALA A 270 12.76 14.19 3.24
N GLY A 271 13.39 14.32 2.07
CA GLY A 271 14.13 15.53 1.70
C GLY A 271 14.51 15.59 0.23
N THR A 272 15.19 16.66 -0.18
CA THR A 272 15.69 16.87 -1.55
C THR A 272 16.90 15.99 -1.85
N GLY A 273 16.97 15.46 -3.07
CA GLY A 273 18.11 14.68 -3.55
C GLY A 273 17.69 13.35 -4.17
N THR A 274 18.60 12.39 -4.23
CA THR A 274 18.34 11.06 -4.80
C THR A 274 18.64 9.97 -3.79
N ALA A 275 17.72 9.01 -3.61
CA ALA A 275 17.89 7.82 -2.79
C ALA A 275 17.52 6.56 -3.58
N LYS A 276 18.32 5.49 -3.45
CA LYS A 276 18.01 4.16 -3.97
C LYS A 276 17.55 3.27 -2.82
N ILE A 277 16.36 2.71 -2.97
CA ILE A 277 15.78 1.71 -2.06
C ILE A 277 16.06 0.31 -2.60
N THR A 278 16.68 -0.52 -1.77
CA THR A 278 16.97 -1.94 -2.06
C THR A 278 16.46 -2.83 -0.92
N ALA A 279 16.44 -4.14 -1.14
CA ALA A 279 16.03 -5.11 -0.13
C ALA A 279 16.96 -6.33 -0.11
N ASN A 280 17.12 -6.94 1.05
CA ASN A 280 17.83 -8.21 1.21
C ASN A 280 16.89 -9.24 1.85
N LEU A 281 16.93 -10.48 1.38
CA LEU A 281 16.36 -11.63 2.06
C LEU A 281 17.50 -12.37 2.76
N GLY A 282 17.52 -12.31 4.10
CA GLY A 282 18.70 -12.69 4.87
C GLY A 282 19.93 -11.92 4.39
N LYS A 283 20.94 -12.63 3.87
CA LYS A 283 22.18 -12.05 3.31
C LYS A 283 22.15 -11.82 1.80
N ASN A 284 21.09 -12.28 1.12
CA ASN A 284 21.01 -12.25 -0.33
C ASN A 284 20.31 -10.96 -0.79
N LEU A 285 20.95 -10.21 -1.68
CA LEU A 285 20.35 -9.04 -2.30
C LEU A 285 19.18 -9.46 -3.20
N ALA A 286 18.01 -8.85 -3.00
CA ALA A 286 16.86 -9.05 -3.86
C ALA A 286 17.05 -8.33 -5.20
N LYS A 287 16.54 -8.90 -6.30
CA LYS A 287 16.48 -8.20 -7.59
C LYS A 287 15.49 -7.05 -7.55
N GLY A 288 15.79 -6.00 -8.30
CA GLY A 288 14.96 -4.80 -8.41
C GLY A 288 15.25 -3.75 -7.33
N SER A 289 14.82 -2.52 -7.60
CA SER A 289 15.02 -1.37 -6.72
C SER A 289 14.11 -0.22 -7.11
N LEU A 290 13.98 0.77 -6.22
CA LEU A 290 13.35 2.04 -6.53
C LEU A 290 14.33 3.18 -6.30
N THR A 291 14.62 3.95 -7.33
CA THR A 291 15.35 5.22 -7.21
C THR A 291 14.33 6.36 -7.10
N ILE A 292 14.36 7.07 -5.99
CA ILE A 292 13.57 8.28 -5.77
C ILE A 292 14.45 9.48 -6.04
N THR A 293 13.99 10.36 -6.92
CA THR A 293 14.56 11.69 -7.14
C THR A 293 13.57 12.72 -6.59
N SER A 294 13.92 13.33 -5.47
CA SER A 294 13.08 14.30 -4.77
C SER A 294 13.54 15.73 -5.06
N ALA A 295 12.62 16.60 -5.44
CA ALA A 295 12.88 18.03 -5.58
C ALA A 295 12.84 18.78 -4.23
N GLY A 296 12.46 18.11 -3.13
CA GLY A 296 12.25 18.72 -1.81
C GLY A 296 10.78 18.94 -1.50
N GLU A 297 10.49 19.96 -0.69
CA GLU A 297 9.10 20.33 -0.41
C GLU A 297 8.37 20.68 -1.70
N PHE A 298 7.18 20.10 -1.88
CA PHE A 298 6.28 20.57 -2.91
C PHE A 298 5.81 21.97 -2.51
N LEU A 299 6.07 22.94 -3.37
CA LEU A 299 5.53 24.29 -3.19
C LEU A 299 4.09 24.24 -3.73
N SER A 300 3.09 24.30 -2.85
CA SER A 300 1.68 24.48 -3.25
C SER A 300 1.42 25.89 -3.76
N ALA A 301 0.37 26.04 -4.57
CA ALA A 301 -0.11 27.35 -4.98
C ALA A 301 -0.56 28.17 -3.75
N PRO A 302 -0.48 29.51 -3.80
CA PRO A 302 -1.03 30.35 -2.74
C PRO A 302 -2.50 30.02 -2.46
N THR A 303 -2.87 29.74 -1.21
CA THR A 303 -4.28 29.50 -0.88
C THR A 303 -5.11 30.76 -1.12
N PRO A 304 -6.18 30.69 -1.95
CA PRO A 304 -7.04 31.85 -2.18
C PRO A 304 -7.67 32.39 -0.90
N THR A 305 -7.77 33.72 -0.81
CA THR A 305 -8.23 34.43 0.41
C THR A 305 -9.61 35.09 0.22
N GLN A 306 -10.11 35.13 -1.00
CA GLN A 306 -11.39 35.74 -1.37
C GLN A 306 -12.54 34.99 -0.67
N ASN A 307 -13.57 35.74 -0.26
CA ASN A 307 -14.76 35.12 0.33
C ASN A 307 -15.48 34.28 -0.73
N ALA A 308 -15.82 33.04 -0.42
CA ALA A 308 -16.47 32.12 -1.37
C ALA A 308 -17.76 32.69 -2.00
N SER A 309 -18.49 33.56 -1.30
CA SER A 309 -19.69 34.24 -1.84
C SER A 309 -19.40 35.29 -2.94
N ASN A 310 -18.14 35.65 -3.12
CA ASN A 310 -17.66 36.58 -4.13
C ASN A 310 -16.82 35.89 -5.20
N VAL A 311 -16.84 34.56 -5.26
CA VAL A 311 -16.01 33.77 -6.17
C VAL A 311 -16.88 32.88 -7.07
N ILE A 312 -16.54 32.85 -8.36
CA ILE A 312 -16.96 31.77 -9.27
C ILE A 312 -15.71 30.94 -9.57
N SER A 313 -15.66 29.73 -9.02
CA SER A 313 -14.48 28.87 -9.14
C SER A 313 -14.56 27.98 -10.37
N ILE A 314 -13.52 27.99 -11.20
CA ILE A 314 -13.37 27.12 -12.37
C ILE A 314 -12.53 25.91 -11.96
N PHE A 315 -11.40 26.12 -11.28
CA PHE A 315 -10.54 25.08 -10.73
C PHE A 315 -9.89 25.56 -9.43
N SER A 316 -10.29 25.02 -8.28
CA SER A 316 -9.63 25.22 -6.99
C SER A 316 -10.15 24.18 -6.00
N ASP A 317 -9.30 23.70 -5.09
CA ASP A 317 -9.74 22.90 -3.94
C ASP A 317 -10.33 23.74 -2.80
N LYS A 318 -10.14 25.07 -2.83
CA LYS A 318 -10.65 25.98 -1.80
C LYS A 318 -12.15 26.26 -1.92
N TYR A 319 -12.69 26.21 -3.14
CA TYR A 319 -14.04 26.63 -3.48
C TYR A 319 -14.80 25.52 -4.21
N THR A 320 -16.13 25.61 -4.24
CA THR A 320 -16.94 24.72 -5.08
C THR A 320 -16.81 25.14 -6.53
N ASN A 321 -16.25 24.26 -7.37
CA ASN A 321 -16.08 24.51 -8.80
C ASN A 321 -17.42 24.43 -9.54
N VAL A 322 -17.60 25.31 -10.52
CA VAL A 322 -18.69 25.22 -11.49
C VAL A 322 -18.46 24.04 -12.45
N PRO A 323 -19.48 23.59 -13.20
CA PRO A 323 -19.29 22.60 -14.24
C PRO A 323 -18.26 23.06 -15.29
N VAL A 324 -17.24 22.24 -15.54
CA VAL A 324 -16.22 22.44 -16.58
C VAL A 324 -16.25 21.24 -17.49
N ASP A 325 -16.29 21.47 -18.81
CA ASP A 325 -16.35 20.40 -19.80
C ASP A 325 -15.01 19.64 -19.86
N TYR A 326 -13.91 20.40 -19.89
CA TYR A 326 -12.55 19.88 -19.87
C TYR A 326 -11.53 20.98 -19.53
N TYR A 327 -10.39 20.57 -18.98
CA TYR A 327 -9.21 21.43 -18.76
C TYR A 327 -8.15 21.28 -19.87
N ASN A 328 -8.37 20.38 -20.82
CA ASN A 328 -7.53 20.22 -22.00
C ASN A 328 -8.38 19.75 -23.20
N GLY A 329 -8.48 20.58 -24.24
CA GLY A 329 -9.31 20.31 -25.42
C GLY A 329 -8.69 19.42 -26.49
N TYR A 330 -7.39 19.10 -26.39
CA TYR A 330 -6.67 18.24 -27.36
C TYR A 330 -6.92 18.58 -28.85
N TYR A 331 -6.79 19.86 -29.22
CA TYR A 331 -7.11 20.35 -30.58
C TYR A 331 -6.16 19.83 -31.67
N ALA A 332 -6.43 18.63 -32.18
CA ALA A 332 -5.65 18.05 -33.27
C ALA A 332 -5.90 18.74 -34.63
N PRO A 333 -4.88 18.86 -35.52
CA PRO A 333 -3.49 18.44 -35.34
C PRO A 333 -2.58 19.53 -34.71
N TYR A 334 -3.15 20.63 -34.22
CA TYR A 334 -2.39 21.84 -33.88
C TYR A 334 -1.84 21.85 -32.44
N GLN A 335 -2.51 21.18 -31.52
CA GLN A 335 -2.12 21.14 -30.11
C GLN A 335 -1.12 20.01 -29.85
N THR A 336 0.01 20.34 -29.22
CA THR A 336 0.99 19.36 -28.72
C THR A 336 0.85 19.11 -27.23
N THR A 337 0.21 20.02 -26.50
CA THR A 337 0.06 19.96 -25.04
C THR A 337 -0.64 18.69 -24.57
N GLN A 338 -0.01 17.98 -23.63
CA GLN A 338 -0.53 16.82 -22.92
C GLN A 338 -0.81 17.19 -21.45
N SER A 339 -1.57 16.35 -20.74
CA SER A 339 -1.87 16.52 -19.32
C SER A 339 -1.23 15.40 -18.49
N ALA A 340 -0.70 15.75 -17.33
CA ALA A 340 -0.11 14.85 -16.35
C ALA A 340 -0.45 15.33 -14.92
N ASP A 341 -1.72 15.68 -14.73
CA ASP A 341 -2.29 16.26 -13.51
C ASP A 341 -1.99 15.37 -12.30
N PHE A 342 -1.79 15.98 -11.14
CA PHE A 342 -1.42 15.26 -9.93
C PHE A 342 -2.05 15.93 -8.70
N ALA A 343 -2.05 15.21 -7.57
CA ALA A 343 -2.46 15.76 -6.29
C ALA A 343 -1.37 15.55 -5.25
N VAL A 344 -1.13 16.55 -4.40
CA VAL A 344 -0.22 16.47 -3.26
C VAL A 344 -0.95 17.00 -2.03
N ASN A 345 -1.01 16.23 -0.94
CA ASN A 345 -1.69 16.66 0.30
C ASN A 345 -3.15 17.13 0.09
N ASN A 346 -3.89 16.46 -0.80
CA ASN A 346 -5.26 16.81 -1.25
C ASN A 346 -5.39 18.14 -2.02
N ASP A 347 -4.28 18.70 -2.50
CA ASP A 347 -4.21 19.85 -3.39
C ASP A 347 -4.03 19.33 -4.83
N HIS A 348 -5.04 19.53 -5.68
CA HIS A 348 -5.06 19.09 -7.07
C HIS A 348 -4.44 20.15 -7.97
N VAL A 349 -3.54 19.71 -8.84
CA VAL A 349 -2.78 20.60 -9.71
C VAL A 349 -2.89 20.14 -11.15
N LEU A 350 -3.31 21.04 -12.04
CA LEU A 350 -3.28 20.81 -13.48
C LEU A 350 -1.82 20.88 -13.95
N ASN A 351 -1.36 19.88 -14.69
CA ASN A 351 0.03 19.82 -15.16
C ASN A 351 0.07 19.62 -16.67
N TYR A 352 0.48 20.67 -17.37
CA TYR A 352 0.57 20.68 -18.81
C TYR A 352 2.00 20.41 -19.25
N THR A 353 2.17 19.38 -20.08
CA THR A 353 3.46 18.95 -20.65
C THR A 353 3.45 19.09 -22.16
N SER A 354 4.62 19.18 -22.80
CA SER A 354 4.74 19.43 -24.24
C SER A 354 3.95 20.66 -24.70
N PHE A 355 3.98 21.72 -23.88
CA PHE A 355 3.09 22.86 -23.98
C PHE A 355 3.33 23.69 -25.24
N ASN A 356 2.26 23.96 -25.98
CA ASN A 356 2.21 25.01 -27.00
C ASN A 356 1.00 25.94 -26.79
N PHE A 357 -0.19 25.36 -26.66
CA PHE A 357 -1.40 26.01 -26.17
C PHE A 357 -2.35 24.95 -25.57
N VAL A 358 -3.31 25.37 -24.76
CA VAL A 358 -4.36 24.50 -24.22
C VAL A 358 -5.63 25.30 -23.98
N GLY A 359 -6.79 24.66 -24.20
CA GLY A 359 -8.09 25.25 -23.90
C GLY A 359 -8.76 24.61 -22.70
N ILE A 360 -9.35 25.45 -21.85
CA ILE A 360 -10.26 25.06 -20.76
C ILE A 360 -11.65 25.56 -21.16
N GLN A 361 -12.65 24.67 -21.19
CA GLN A 361 -14.00 25.01 -21.64
C GLN A 361 -15.06 24.70 -20.58
N TYR A 362 -16.03 25.59 -20.45
CA TYR A 362 -17.16 25.50 -19.54
C TYR A 362 -18.41 26.03 -20.26
N SER A 363 -19.01 25.19 -21.11
CA SER A 363 -20.12 25.59 -21.98
C SER A 363 -21.51 25.20 -21.47
N LYS A 364 -21.59 24.35 -20.44
CA LYS A 364 -22.84 23.72 -19.98
C LYS A 364 -23.05 23.91 -18.48
N PRO A 365 -23.45 25.11 -18.03
CA PRO A 365 -23.64 26.34 -18.81
C PRO A 365 -22.35 27.15 -18.95
N THR A 366 -22.35 28.16 -19.84
CA THR A 366 -21.39 29.26 -19.79
C THR A 366 -21.49 30.03 -18.47
N ILE A 367 -20.42 30.73 -18.10
CA ILE A 367 -20.36 31.51 -16.86
C ILE A 367 -20.84 32.95 -17.11
N ASP A 368 -21.84 33.38 -16.35
CA ASP A 368 -22.17 34.80 -16.20
C ASP A 368 -21.26 35.45 -15.15
N ALA A 369 -20.28 36.19 -15.64
CA ALA A 369 -19.30 36.94 -14.86
C ALA A 369 -19.55 38.45 -14.87
N THR A 370 -20.77 38.90 -15.20
CA THR A 370 -21.12 40.32 -15.24
C THR A 370 -20.88 41.03 -13.90
N SER A 371 -21.13 40.33 -12.79
CA SER A 371 -20.89 40.84 -11.43
C SER A 371 -19.44 40.74 -10.94
N MET A 372 -18.56 40.08 -11.70
CA MET A 372 -17.15 39.86 -11.32
C MET A 372 -16.24 40.96 -11.90
N ALA A 373 -15.20 41.32 -11.15
CA ALA A 373 -14.24 42.36 -11.51
C ALA A 373 -12.92 41.81 -12.06
N THR A 374 -12.50 40.63 -11.59
CA THR A 374 -11.16 40.10 -11.84
C THR A 374 -11.19 38.60 -12.18
N PHE A 375 -10.35 38.20 -13.13
CA PHE A 375 -9.96 36.81 -13.36
C PHE A 375 -8.66 36.51 -12.61
N HIS A 376 -8.62 35.40 -11.87
CA HIS A 376 -7.45 34.92 -11.13
C HIS A 376 -6.97 33.57 -11.69
N MET A 377 -5.65 33.39 -11.73
CA MET A 377 -5.01 32.11 -12.03
C MET A 377 -3.61 32.06 -11.41
N ASP A 378 -3.29 30.95 -10.74
CA ASP A 378 -1.93 30.65 -10.30
C ASP A 378 -1.22 29.74 -11.31
N ILE A 379 0.03 30.05 -11.65
CA ILE A 379 0.88 29.14 -12.43
C ILE A 379 2.24 28.90 -11.79
N TYR A 380 2.82 27.73 -12.02
CA TYR A 380 4.19 27.39 -11.65
C TYR A 380 4.96 26.88 -12.86
N LEU A 381 6.09 27.51 -13.17
CA LEU A 381 7.00 27.03 -14.20
C LEU A 381 8.10 26.20 -13.52
N PRO A 382 8.15 24.86 -13.66
CA PRO A 382 9.10 24.03 -12.92
C PRO A 382 10.56 24.18 -13.36
N GLN A 383 10.79 24.75 -14.54
CA GLN A 383 12.13 25.05 -15.05
C GLN A 383 12.49 26.53 -14.84
N ALA A 384 13.80 26.83 -14.90
CA ALA A 384 14.26 28.20 -14.99
C ALA A 384 13.65 28.89 -16.23
N LEU A 385 13.27 30.16 -16.09
CA LEU A 385 12.63 30.89 -17.17
C LEU A 385 13.60 31.09 -18.34
N LYS A 386 13.24 30.56 -19.51
CA LYS A 386 14.04 30.73 -20.74
C LYS A 386 13.95 32.18 -21.25
N ALA A 387 15.01 32.66 -21.89
CA ALA A 387 15.02 33.98 -22.50
C ALA A 387 13.90 34.11 -23.56
N GLY A 388 13.20 35.24 -23.57
CA GLY A 388 12.08 35.49 -24.49
C GLY A 388 10.79 34.72 -24.17
N ALA A 389 10.71 34.04 -23.02
CA ALA A 389 9.50 33.34 -22.62
C ALA A 389 8.33 34.29 -22.42
N ASN A 390 7.16 33.87 -22.88
CA ASN A 390 5.89 34.57 -22.67
C ASN A 390 4.77 33.56 -22.37
N PHE A 391 3.78 34.02 -21.62
CA PHE A 391 2.56 33.28 -21.31
C PHE A 391 1.36 34.16 -21.57
N THR A 392 0.39 33.67 -22.34
CA THR A 392 -0.79 34.43 -22.75
C THR A 392 -2.04 33.73 -22.27
N ILE A 393 -2.89 34.48 -21.57
CA ILE A 393 -4.22 34.07 -21.13
C ILE A 393 -5.24 34.81 -21.99
N GLN A 394 -6.10 34.07 -22.68
CA GLN A 394 -7.20 34.62 -23.46
C GLN A 394 -8.53 34.13 -22.89
N LEU A 395 -9.44 35.07 -22.62
CA LEU A 395 -10.82 34.77 -22.23
C LEU A 395 -11.74 34.97 -23.42
N ILE A 396 -12.71 34.07 -23.59
CA ILE A 396 -13.66 34.07 -24.70
C ILE A 396 -15.09 34.05 -24.15
N ASP A 397 -15.87 35.06 -24.53
CA ASP A 397 -17.30 35.17 -24.32
C ASP A 397 -18.02 34.73 -25.60
N TRP A 398 -18.97 33.79 -25.48
CA TRP A 398 -19.69 33.16 -26.59
C TRP A 398 -20.94 33.96 -26.98
N GLY A 399 -20.81 35.28 -26.96
CA GLY A 399 -21.86 36.17 -27.46
C GLY A 399 -23.15 36.15 -26.66
N ALA A 400 -24.23 36.60 -27.27
CA ALA A 400 -25.54 36.71 -26.63
C ALA A 400 -26.33 35.39 -26.70
N ASP A 401 -26.01 34.53 -27.67
CA ASP A 401 -26.67 33.23 -27.83
C ASP A 401 -26.06 32.13 -26.94
N GLY A 402 -24.87 32.36 -26.38
CA GLY A 402 -24.16 31.42 -25.51
C GLY A 402 -23.59 30.22 -26.26
N VAL A 403 -23.34 30.34 -27.57
CA VAL A 403 -22.86 29.27 -28.44
C VAL A 403 -21.59 29.70 -29.15
N TYR A 404 -20.53 28.88 -29.04
CA TYR A 404 -19.27 29.17 -29.73
C TYR A 404 -19.43 29.27 -31.25
N GLY A 405 -18.90 30.35 -31.83
CA GLY A 405 -18.92 30.64 -33.26
C GLY A 405 -19.75 31.88 -33.60
N GLY A 406 -20.07 32.06 -34.89
CA GLY A 406 -20.90 33.20 -35.31
C GLY A 406 -20.15 34.54 -35.33
N THR A 407 -20.87 35.63 -34.98
CA THR A 407 -20.34 37.02 -35.10
C THR A 407 -20.44 37.84 -33.82
N ASP A 408 -21.10 37.31 -32.79
CA ASP A 408 -21.31 37.94 -31.49
C ASP A 408 -20.26 37.52 -30.44
N ASP A 409 -19.55 36.41 -30.65
CA ASP A 409 -18.36 36.04 -29.87
C ASP A 409 -17.37 37.19 -29.71
N SER A 410 -16.76 37.28 -28.52
CA SER A 410 -15.69 38.24 -28.27
C SER A 410 -14.59 37.62 -27.42
N SER A 411 -13.37 38.12 -27.58
CA SER A 411 -12.25 37.65 -26.78
C SER A 411 -11.25 38.75 -26.52
N ALA A 412 -10.53 38.61 -25.42
CA ALA A 412 -9.39 39.45 -25.10
C ALA A 412 -8.31 38.60 -24.46
N SER A 413 -7.06 39.01 -24.69
CA SER A 413 -5.90 38.33 -24.12
C SER A 413 -5.00 39.28 -23.35
N LYS A 414 -4.26 38.69 -22.42
CA LYS A 414 -3.17 39.34 -21.69
C LYS A 414 -1.94 38.45 -21.78
N THR A 415 -0.84 39.02 -22.24
CA THR A 415 0.47 38.36 -22.30
C THR A 415 1.36 38.84 -21.16
N PHE A 416 2.02 37.90 -20.50
CA PHE A 416 2.96 38.10 -19.41
C PHE A 416 4.36 37.69 -19.85
N THR A 417 5.34 38.52 -19.50
CA THR A 417 6.77 38.29 -19.73
C THR A 417 7.53 38.53 -18.43
N ALA A 418 8.85 38.30 -18.42
CA ALA A 418 9.70 38.76 -17.33
C ALA A 418 9.57 40.28 -17.12
N PRO A 419 9.63 40.79 -15.87
CA PRO A 419 9.91 40.06 -14.63
C PRO A 419 8.66 39.49 -13.94
N THR A 420 7.46 39.72 -14.48
CA THR A 420 6.21 39.18 -13.89
C THR A 420 6.16 37.66 -14.00
N LEU A 421 6.48 37.13 -15.18
CA LEU A 421 6.65 35.70 -15.38
C LEU A 421 8.02 35.27 -14.85
N THR A 422 8.05 34.16 -14.11
CA THR A 422 9.27 33.65 -13.46
C THR A 422 9.27 32.13 -13.33
N GLY A 423 10.46 31.54 -13.34
CA GLY A 423 10.67 30.12 -13.09
C GLY A 423 10.73 29.77 -11.61
N GLN A 424 10.39 28.52 -11.29
CA GLN A 424 10.58 27.84 -10.00
C GLN A 424 9.87 28.50 -8.81
N LYS A 425 8.84 29.30 -9.07
CA LYS A 425 7.93 29.86 -8.07
C LYS A 425 6.53 30.02 -8.65
N TRP A 426 5.53 30.00 -7.77
CA TRP A 426 4.16 30.32 -8.16
C TRP A 426 4.04 31.80 -8.51
N VAL A 427 3.30 32.06 -9.59
CA VAL A 427 2.96 33.39 -10.07
C VAL A 427 1.44 33.47 -10.12
N SER A 428 0.89 34.38 -9.33
CA SER A 428 -0.54 34.69 -9.33
C SER A 428 -0.82 35.80 -10.34
N PHE A 429 -1.80 35.58 -11.22
CA PHE A 429 -2.27 36.56 -12.17
C PHE A 429 -3.67 37.04 -11.78
N ASP A 430 -3.75 38.28 -11.29
CA ASP A 430 -5.00 39.02 -11.19
C ASP A 430 -5.17 39.90 -12.43
N ILE A 431 -6.14 39.57 -13.27
CA ILE A 431 -6.46 40.30 -14.50
C ILE A 431 -7.80 41.00 -14.32
N PRO A 432 -7.80 42.33 -14.07
CA PRO A 432 -9.03 43.10 -14.07
C PRO A 432 -9.69 43.00 -15.44
N PHE A 433 -11.01 42.75 -15.49
CA PHE A 433 -11.75 42.73 -16.76
C PHE A 433 -11.67 44.07 -17.50
N SER A 434 -11.44 45.18 -16.79
CA SER A 434 -11.19 46.50 -17.39
C SER A 434 -9.91 46.55 -18.23
N ALA A 435 -8.96 45.63 -18.03
CA ALA A 435 -7.75 45.50 -18.83
C ALA A 435 -7.94 44.60 -20.07
N LEU A 436 -9.12 44.01 -20.25
CA LEU A 436 -9.46 43.06 -21.32
C LEU A 436 -10.37 43.70 -22.37
N GLY A 437 -9.94 44.81 -22.97
CA GLY A 437 -10.77 45.66 -23.83
C GLY A 437 -11.37 45.02 -25.09
N GLY A 438 -10.87 43.87 -25.54
CA GLY A 438 -11.46 43.10 -26.67
C GLY A 438 -12.69 42.27 -26.28
N LEU A 439 -12.95 42.12 -24.99
CA LEU A 439 -14.03 41.33 -24.45
C LEU A 439 -15.28 42.21 -24.32
N ARG A 440 -16.25 42.02 -25.22
CA ARG A 440 -17.43 42.90 -25.35
C ARG A 440 -18.48 42.66 -24.27
N SER A 441 -18.58 41.43 -23.78
CA SER A 441 -19.46 41.00 -22.69
C SER A 441 -18.75 39.98 -21.81
N LYS A 442 -19.35 39.69 -20.65
CA LYS A 442 -18.92 38.64 -19.72
C LYS A 442 -20.10 37.76 -19.28
N SER A 443 -21.23 37.85 -19.98
CA SER A 443 -22.45 37.15 -19.61
C SER A 443 -22.41 35.68 -19.98
N HIS A 444 -21.57 35.29 -20.95
CA HIS A 444 -21.46 33.93 -21.44
C HIS A 444 -19.98 33.58 -21.66
N LEU A 445 -19.13 33.76 -20.65
CA LEU A 445 -17.78 33.23 -20.71
C LEU A 445 -17.84 31.72 -20.89
N GLY A 446 -17.25 31.22 -21.97
CA GLY A 446 -17.31 29.80 -22.32
C GLY A 446 -15.96 29.11 -22.40
N GLN A 447 -14.87 29.88 -22.52
CA GLN A 447 -13.55 29.29 -22.73
C GLN A 447 -12.39 30.17 -22.28
N ILE A 448 -11.32 29.52 -21.83
CA ILE A 448 -9.99 30.09 -21.60
C ILE A 448 -9.03 29.41 -22.57
N ILE A 449 -8.23 30.18 -23.29
CA ILE A 449 -7.09 29.67 -24.06
C ILE A 449 -5.79 30.15 -23.41
N LEU A 450 -4.94 29.20 -23.07
CA LEU A 450 -3.60 29.43 -22.55
C LEU A 450 -2.59 29.11 -23.65
N SER A 451 -1.63 29.98 -23.90
CA SER A 451 -0.56 29.76 -24.89
C SER A 451 0.75 30.36 -24.44
N GLY A 452 1.88 29.90 -24.98
CA GLY A 452 3.16 30.45 -24.60
C GLY A 452 4.28 30.13 -25.58
N THR A 453 5.36 30.90 -25.46
CA THR A 453 6.62 30.67 -26.18
C THR A 453 7.73 30.38 -25.18
N ASN A 454 8.64 29.46 -25.51
CA ASN A 454 9.77 29.05 -24.66
C ASN A 454 9.34 28.56 -23.25
N ILE A 455 8.19 27.90 -23.16
CA ILE A 455 7.68 27.22 -21.95
C ILE A 455 7.39 25.78 -22.35
N ASP A 456 8.13 24.81 -21.79
CA ASP A 456 7.96 23.39 -22.16
C ASP A 456 6.81 22.73 -21.38
N ASN A 457 6.67 23.13 -20.11
CA ASN A 457 5.69 22.61 -19.17
C ASN A 457 5.38 23.65 -18.09
N PHE A 458 4.17 23.60 -17.54
CA PHE A 458 3.74 24.42 -16.42
C PHE A 458 2.65 23.74 -15.61
N TYR A 459 2.53 24.14 -14.35
CA TYR A 459 1.41 23.77 -13.49
C TYR A 459 0.43 24.94 -13.39
N ALA A 460 -0.85 24.64 -13.26
CA ALA A 460 -1.90 25.61 -13.02
C ALA A 460 -2.77 25.18 -11.84
N ASP A 461 -3.18 26.16 -11.05
CA ASP A 461 -4.07 25.99 -9.91
C ASP A 461 -4.89 27.28 -9.73
N ASN A 462 -5.91 27.23 -8.87
CA ASN A 462 -6.71 28.38 -8.44
C ASN A 462 -7.17 29.26 -9.61
N ILE A 463 -7.91 28.67 -10.54
CA ILE A 463 -8.54 29.37 -11.65
C ILE A 463 -9.94 29.79 -11.22
N PHE A 464 -10.17 31.09 -11.03
CA PHE A 464 -11.48 31.58 -10.58
C PHE A 464 -11.71 33.05 -10.96
N LEU A 465 -12.96 33.50 -10.82
CA LEU A 465 -13.38 34.89 -10.99
C LEU A 465 -13.80 35.46 -9.64
N TYR A 466 -13.51 36.74 -9.38
CA TYR A 466 -13.97 37.39 -8.15
C TYR A 466 -14.35 38.86 -8.31
N LYS A 467 -15.08 39.37 -7.32
CA LYS A 467 -15.62 40.75 -7.27
C LYS A 467 -14.61 41.80 -6.78
#